data_AF-A0A920U6P0-F1
#
_entry.id   AF-A0A920U6P0-F1
#
_cell.length_a   1.000
_cell.length_b   1.000
_cell.length_c   1.000
_cell.angle_alpha   90.00
_cell.angle_beta   90.00
_cell.angle_gamma   90.00
#
_symmetry.space_group_name_H-M   'P 1'
#
loop_
_entity.id
_entity.type
_entity.pdbx_description
1 polymer ?
#
loop_
_entity_poly.entity_id
_entity_poly.type
_entity_poly.pdbx_seq_one_letter_code
_entity_poly.pdbx_strand_id
1 'polypeptide(L)'
;MQAEVKHLNTAELEANLDNIRSSPKNETVLDMIVSRPEEDGREIMTLADLDIEVGLVGDTWQNRPSSRSGDGKAHPDMQITIMNSRVANLVAQDKERWPLSGDQLFADIDLSAENMPPGTRISVGSAILGLPPTNHTLAARSSLPDLVPTP
;
A
#
# COMPACT_ATOMS: atom_id res chain seq x y z
N MET A 1 5.83 -27.69 3.17
CA MET A 1 4.54 -28.22 3.65
C MET A 1 3.49 -27.25 3.17
N GLN A 2 2.42 -27.68 2.49
CA GLN A 2 1.34 -26.76 2.13
C GLN A 2 0.64 -26.36 3.44
N ALA A 3 0.72 -25.09 3.82
CA ALA A 3 -0.07 -24.58 4.93
C ALA A 3 -1.55 -24.73 4.57
N GLU A 4 -2.31 -25.42 5.41
CA GLU A 4 -3.76 -25.56 5.23
C GLU A 4 -4.40 -24.20 5.49
N VAL A 5 -4.88 -23.55 4.42
CA VAL A 5 -5.48 -22.22 4.51
C VAL A 5 -6.94 -22.37 4.93
N LYS A 6 -7.29 -21.83 6.09
CA LYS A 6 -8.69 -21.75 6.50
C LYS A 6 -9.33 -20.55 5.82
N HIS A 7 -10.31 -20.79 4.95
CA HIS A 7 -11.16 -19.70 4.48
C HIS A 7 -12.10 -19.25 5.60
N LEU A 8 -11.83 -18.07 6.16
CA LEU A 8 -12.63 -17.50 7.23
C LEU A 8 -14.02 -17.11 6.72
N ASN A 9 -15.05 -17.41 7.50
CA ASN A 9 -16.38 -16.88 7.23
C ASN A 9 -16.51 -15.43 7.70
N THR A 10 -17.62 -14.78 7.34
CA THR A 10 -17.89 -13.37 7.70
C THR A 10 -17.81 -13.11 9.21
N ALA A 11 -18.40 -13.97 10.04
CA ALA A 11 -18.39 -13.79 11.49
C ALA A 11 -16.97 -13.89 12.08
N GLU A 12 -16.14 -14.79 11.54
CA GLU A 12 -14.73 -14.92 11.93
C GLU A 12 -13.90 -13.70 11.53
N LEU A 13 -14.18 -13.09 10.37
CA LEU A 13 -13.57 -11.84 9.95
C LEU A 13 -14.01 -10.66 10.83
N GLU A 14 -15.31 -10.55 11.10
CA GLU A 14 -15.90 -9.48 11.91
C GLU A 14 -15.39 -9.51 13.36
N ALA A 15 -15.19 -10.71 13.93
CA ALA A 15 -14.64 -10.87 15.28
C ALA A 15 -13.23 -10.28 15.45
N ASN A 16 -12.50 -10.04 14.36
CA ASN A 16 -11.15 -9.47 14.37
C ASN A 16 -11.12 -7.97 14.03
N LEU A 17 -12.27 -7.34 13.74
CA LEU A 17 -12.33 -5.93 13.35
C LEU A 17 -11.81 -4.99 14.43
N ASP A 18 -12.06 -5.26 15.71
CA ASP A 18 -11.58 -4.41 16.80
C ASP A 18 -10.05 -4.41 16.89
N ASN A 19 -9.42 -5.56 16.64
CA ASN A 19 -7.97 -5.64 16.53
C ASN A 19 -7.47 -4.79 15.36
N ILE A 20 -8.07 -4.88 14.18
CA ILE A 20 -7.68 -4.08 13.00
C ILE A 20 -7.88 -2.58 13.26
N ARG A 21 -9.00 -2.18 13.88
CA ARG A 21 -9.32 -0.78 14.21
C ARG A 21 -8.41 -0.17 15.26
N SER A 22 -7.73 -0.98 16.07
CA SER A 22 -6.73 -0.52 17.04
C SER A 22 -5.32 -0.37 16.44
N SER A 23 -5.20 -0.36 15.12
CA SER A 23 -3.93 -0.05 14.45
C SER A 23 -3.44 1.36 14.83
N PRO A 24 -2.11 1.56 15.00
CA PRO A 24 -1.52 2.88 15.22
C PRO A 24 -1.97 3.92 14.20
N LYS A 25 -2.20 5.15 14.65
CA LYS A 25 -2.68 6.25 13.79
C LYS A 25 -1.56 7.04 13.10
N ASN A 26 -0.43 7.21 13.78
CA ASN A 26 0.59 8.17 13.39
C ASN A 26 1.89 7.52 12.91
N GLU A 27 2.45 6.63 13.74
CA GLU A 27 3.76 6.04 13.51
C GLU A 27 3.70 4.54 13.72
N THR A 28 4.35 3.80 12.82
CA THR A 28 4.44 2.34 12.86
C THR A 28 5.66 1.85 12.07
N VAL A 29 5.87 0.55 12.10
CA VAL A 29 6.91 -0.12 11.32
C VAL A 29 6.34 -0.60 9.99
N LEU A 30 7.16 -0.50 8.95
CA LEU A 30 6.91 -1.15 7.67
C LEU A 30 7.32 -2.63 7.79
N ASP A 31 6.35 -3.53 7.74
CA ASP A 31 6.54 -4.96 7.99
C ASP A 31 7.07 -5.75 6.79
N MET A 32 6.79 -5.27 5.57
CA MET A 32 7.19 -5.90 4.31
C MET A 32 7.13 -4.92 3.14
N ILE A 33 8.08 -5.05 2.22
CA ILE A 33 8.07 -4.42 0.90
C ILE A 33 8.01 -5.53 -0.14
N VAL A 34 7.12 -5.40 -1.11
CA VAL A 34 6.92 -6.37 -2.19
C VAL A 34 6.90 -5.64 -3.54
N SER A 35 7.73 -6.08 -4.47
CA SER A 35 7.63 -5.70 -5.88
C SER A 35 6.98 -6.82 -6.70
N ARG A 36 6.35 -6.43 -7.81
CA ARG A 36 5.79 -7.34 -8.83
C ARG A 36 6.59 -7.14 -10.11
N PRO A 37 7.74 -7.82 -10.27
CA PRO A 37 8.66 -7.58 -11.39
C PRO A 37 8.11 -8.06 -12.73
N GLU A 38 7.14 -8.98 -12.70
CA GLU A 38 6.46 -9.53 -13.87
C GLU A 38 5.05 -10.03 -13.51
N GLU A 39 4.33 -10.58 -14.49
CA GLU A 39 3.05 -11.25 -14.24
C GLU A 39 3.28 -12.44 -13.29
N ASP A 40 2.44 -12.55 -12.27
CA ASP A 40 2.55 -13.54 -11.16
C ASP A 40 3.83 -13.50 -10.31
N GLY A 41 4.87 -12.77 -10.71
CA GLY A 41 6.10 -12.56 -9.96
C GLY A 41 5.86 -11.77 -8.66
N ARG A 42 6.52 -12.21 -7.57
CA ARG A 42 6.56 -11.51 -6.28
C ARG A 42 7.98 -11.56 -5.74
N GLU A 43 8.53 -10.41 -5.40
CA GLU A 43 9.84 -10.28 -4.78
C GLU A 43 9.72 -9.50 -3.47
N ILE A 44 10.18 -10.10 -2.38
CA ILE A 44 10.21 -9.46 -1.06
C ILE A 44 11.54 -8.72 -0.93
N MET A 45 11.47 -7.43 -0.61
CA MET A 45 12.63 -6.55 -0.55
C MET A 45 12.90 -6.12 0.89
N THR A 46 14.18 -6.01 1.27
CA THR A 46 14.58 -5.42 2.56
C THR A 46 14.74 -3.89 2.48
N LEU A 47 14.97 -3.37 1.27
CA LEU A 47 15.11 -1.96 0.95
C LEU A 47 14.62 -1.74 -0.48
N ALA A 48 13.93 -0.64 -0.72
CA ALA A 48 13.49 -0.25 -2.05
C ALA A 48 13.47 1.26 -2.22
N ASP A 49 13.64 1.71 -3.45
CA ASP A 49 13.53 3.11 -3.83
C ASP A 49 12.12 3.41 -4.36
N LEU A 50 11.62 4.58 -4.02
CA LEU A 50 10.36 5.13 -4.51
C LEU A 50 10.66 6.31 -5.44
N ASP A 51 10.10 6.25 -6.64
CA ASP A 51 10.29 7.23 -7.70
C ASP A 51 8.94 7.79 -8.16
N ILE A 52 8.93 9.09 -8.51
CA ILE A 52 7.71 9.81 -8.86
C ILE A 52 7.15 9.42 -10.23
N GLU A 53 7.99 8.92 -11.15
CA GLU A 53 7.58 8.51 -12.50
C GLU A 53 7.25 7.03 -12.54
N VAL A 54 8.08 6.19 -11.91
CA VAL A 54 7.95 4.72 -12.03
C VAL A 54 7.31 4.04 -10.81
N GLY A 55 7.14 4.75 -9.69
CA GLY A 55 6.60 4.20 -8.45
C GLY A 55 7.64 3.41 -7.66
N LEU A 56 7.30 2.19 -7.23
CA LEU A 56 8.26 1.31 -6.57
C LEU A 56 9.25 0.77 -7.62
N VAL A 57 10.53 1.10 -7.47
CA VAL A 57 11.57 0.62 -8.39
C VAL A 57 11.64 -0.91 -8.34
N GLY A 58 11.52 -1.54 -9.51
CA GLY A 58 11.41 -3.00 -9.64
C GLY A 58 9.97 -3.54 -9.71
N ASP A 59 8.95 -2.69 -9.54
CA ASP A 59 7.55 -3.05 -9.78
C ASP A 59 7.11 -2.74 -11.21
N THR A 60 6.09 -3.45 -11.67
CA THR A 60 5.51 -3.30 -13.02
C THR A 60 4.34 -2.32 -13.11
N TRP A 61 3.99 -1.58 -12.05
CA TRP A 61 2.84 -0.67 -12.03
C TRP A 61 2.72 0.19 -13.30
N GLN A 62 3.79 0.87 -13.73
CA GLN A 62 3.80 1.73 -14.91
C GLN A 62 3.39 1.02 -16.22
N ASN A 63 3.59 -0.30 -16.27
CA ASN A 63 3.28 -1.15 -17.41
C ASN A 63 1.88 -1.75 -17.32
N ARG A 64 1.11 -1.47 -16.26
CA ARG A 64 -0.24 -2.02 -16.05
C ARG A 64 -1.31 -1.03 -16.51
N PRO A 65 -1.96 -1.28 -17.66
CA PRO A 65 -3.07 -0.44 -18.13
C PRO A 65 -4.19 -0.38 -17.09
N SER A 66 -4.79 0.79 -16.92
CA SER A 66 -5.94 0.96 -16.04
C SER A 66 -7.11 1.55 -16.83
N SER A 67 -8.27 0.88 -16.74
CA SER A 67 -9.53 1.42 -17.28
C SER A 67 -9.97 2.71 -16.61
N ARG A 68 -9.37 3.04 -15.45
CA ARG A 68 -9.63 4.29 -14.73
C ARG A 68 -8.80 5.45 -15.30
N SER A 69 -7.74 5.18 -16.07
CA SER A 69 -6.94 6.22 -16.70
C SER A 69 -7.60 6.67 -18.01
N GLY A 70 -7.74 7.98 -18.20
CA GLY A 70 -8.36 8.54 -19.42
C GLY A 70 -7.58 8.25 -20.70
N ASP A 71 -6.30 7.89 -20.59
CA ASP A 71 -5.40 7.53 -21.70
C ASP A 71 -5.11 6.02 -21.80
N GLY A 72 -5.74 5.20 -20.95
CA GLY A 72 -5.55 3.75 -20.89
C GLY A 72 -4.20 3.30 -20.31
N LYS A 73 -3.36 4.22 -19.82
CA LYS A 73 -2.09 3.88 -19.16
C LYS A 73 -2.29 3.53 -17.69
N ALA A 74 -1.18 3.31 -16.99
CA ALA A 74 -1.18 3.17 -15.53
C ALA A 74 -1.78 4.43 -14.89
N HIS A 75 -2.66 4.23 -13.90
CA HIS A 75 -3.35 5.34 -13.26
C HIS A 75 -2.41 6.01 -12.24
N PRO A 76 -2.08 7.31 -12.36
CA PRO A 76 -1.09 7.98 -11.52
C PRO A 76 -1.43 7.94 -10.02
N ASP A 77 -2.72 8.05 -9.68
CA ASP A 77 -3.17 7.93 -8.28
C ASP A 77 -2.96 6.52 -7.71
N MET A 78 -2.67 5.51 -8.55
CA MET A 78 -2.54 4.10 -8.16
C MET A 78 -1.10 3.59 -8.09
N GLN A 79 -0.15 4.52 -7.98
CA GLN A 79 1.29 4.25 -8.09
C GLN A 79 1.84 3.34 -6.99
N ILE A 80 1.40 3.57 -5.75
CA ILE A 80 1.83 2.83 -4.55
C ILE A 80 0.61 2.31 -3.79
N THR A 81 0.66 1.04 -3.42
CA THR A 81 -0.38 0.35 -2.63
C THR A 81 0.11 0.08 -1.22
N ILE A 82 -0.76 0.30 -0.22
CA ILE A 82 -0.50 -0.07 1.17
C ILE A 82 -1.59 -1.00 1.67
N MET A 83 -1.17 -2.10 2.29
CA MET A 83 -2.03 -3.04 2.99
C MET A 83 -1.77 -2.96 4.50
N ASN A 84 -2.85 -2.97 5.29
CA ASN A 84 -2.72 -3.07 6.74
C ASN A 84 -2.23 -4.48 7.11
N SER A 85 -1.12 -4.57 7.85
CA SER A 85 -0.49 -5.84 8.23
C SER A 85 -1.41 -6.76 9.03
N ARG A 86 -2.29 -6.22 9.88
CA ARG A 86 -3.25 -7.04 10.66
C ARG A 86 -4.30 -7.67 9.74
N VAL A 87 -4.76 -6.93 8.73
CA VAL A 87 -5.68 -7.47 7.71
C VAL A 87 -4.99 -8.54 6.88
N ALA A 88 -3.76 -8.29 6.44
CA ALA A 88 -2.98 -9.27 5.68
C ALA A 88 -2.78 -10.54 6.49
N ASN A 89 -2.42 -10.42 7.77
CA ASN A 89 -2.28 -11.54 8.69
C ASN A 89 -3.59 -12.33 8.87
N LEU A 90 -4.73 -11.63 8.99
CA LEU A 90 -6.03 -12.29 9.17
C LEU A 90 -6.44 -13.11 7.95
N VAL A 91 -6.26 -12.56 6.75
CA VAL A 91 -6.71 -13.19 5.49
C VAL A 91 -5.71 -14.21 4.98
N ALA A 92 -4.42 -13.89 5.01
CA ALA A 92 -3.37 -14.75 4.50
C ALA A 92 -2.94 -15.81 5.52
N GLN A 93 -3.16 -15.61 6.83
CA GLN A 93 -2.83 -16.52 7.95
C GLN A 93 -1.35 -16.90 8.10
N ASP A 94 -0.54 -16.60 7.09
CA ASP A 94 0.86 -16.95 6.95
C ASP A 94 1.57 -15.77 6.29
N LYS A 95 2.71 -15.34 6.85
CA LYS A 95 3.38 -14.10 6.43
C LYS A 95 3.97 -14.24 5.03
N GLU A 96 4.40 -15.43 4.68
CA GLU A 96 4.93 -15.86 3.40
C GLU A 96 3.88 -15.72 2.27
N ARG A 97 2.59 -15.65 2.63
CA ARG A 97 1.48 -15.49 1.69
C ARG A 97 1.04 -14.05 1.50
N TRP A 98 1.53 -13.10 2.31
CA TRP A 98 1.18 -11.68 2.17
C TRP A 98 1.43 -11.12 0.77
N PRO A 99 2.56 -11.43 0.08
CA PRO A 99 2.80 -10.96 -1.28
C PRO A 99 1.70 -11.32 -2.29
N LEU A 100 0.92 -12.38 -2.02
CA LEU A 100 -0.16 -12.80 -2.90
C LEU A 100 -1.33 -11.81 -2.95
N SER A 101 -1.45 -10.87 -2.00
CA SER A 101 -2.46 -9.80 -2.07
C SER A 101 -2.21 -8.83 -3.22
N GLY A 102 -0.95 -8.72 -3.68
CA GLY A 102 -0.55 -7.83 -4.76
C GLY A 102 -0.30 -6.39 -4.33
N ASP A 103 -0.33 -6.09 -3.03
CA ASP A 103 0.06 -4.80 -2.46
C ASP A 103 1.58 -4.70 -2.30
N GLN A 104 2.09 -3.47 -2.29
CA GLN A 104 3.53 -3.19 -2.28
C GLN A 104 4.10 -2.95 -0.88
N LEU A 105 3.38 -2.24 -0.03
CA LEU A 105 3.83 -1.88 1.32
C LEU A 105 2.87 -2.47 2.35
N PHE A 106 3.39 -3.19 3.34
CA PHE A 106 2.60 -3.73 4.45
C PHE A 106 3.00 -3.04 5.74
N ALA A 107 2.06 -2.38 6.40
CA ALA A 107 2.32 -1.67 7.65
C ALA A 107 1.15 -1.80 8.62
N ASP A 108 1.45 -1.87 9.92
CA ASP A 108 0.44 -1.82 10.97
C ASP A 108 0.00 -0.37 11.23
N ILE A 109 -0.82 0.20 10.33
CA ILE A 109 -1.31 1.58 10.42
C ILE A 109 -2.82 1.67 10.13
N ASP A 110 -3.49 2.60 10.80
CA ASP A 110 -4.90 2.92 10.57
C ASP A 110 -5.06 3.60 9.20
N LEU A 111 -5.48 2.82 8.20
CA LEU A 111 -5.78 3.27 6.84
C LEU A 111 -7.25 3.72 6.67
N SER A 112 -7.99 3.93 7.76
CA SER A 112 -9.38 4.41 7.68
C SER A 112 -9.45 5.80 7.04
N ALA A 113 -10.58 6.10 6.40
CA ALA A 113 -10.81 7.43 5.82
C ALA A 113 -10.85 8.56 6.86
N GLU A 114 -11.10 8.23 8.13
CA GLU A 114 -11.04 9.19 9.24
C GLU A 114 -9.58 9.56 9.57
N ASN A 115 -8.69 8.56 9.64
CA ASN A 115 -7.28 8.78 9.95
C ASN A 115 -6.46 9.27 8.74
N MET A 116 -6.82 8.80 7.55
CA MET A 116 -6.12 9.04 6.29
C MET A 116 -7.09 9.64 5.26
N PRO A 117 -7.58 10.88 5.46
CA PRO A 117 -8.40 11.55 4.47
C PRO A 117 -7.60 11.86 3.19
N PRO A 118 -8.27 12.11 2.05
CA PRO A 118 -7.60 12.59 0.85
C PRO A 118 -6.72 13.82 1.10
N GLY A 119 -5.54 13.84 0.48
CA GLY A 119 -4.53 14.88 0.69
C GLY A 119 -3.56 14.61 1.84
N THR A 120 -3.81 13.58 2.66
CA THR A 120 -2.86 13.15 3.71
C THR A 120 -1.51 12.78 3.11
N ARG A 121 -0.44 13.14 3.80
CA ARG A 121 0.96 12.83 3.45
C ARG A 121 1.53 11.88 4.48
N ILE A 122 2.13 10.78 4.02
CA ILE A 122 2.76 9.76 4.86
C ILE A 122 4.23 9.67 4.50
N SER A 123 5.12 9.73 5.47
CA SER A 123 6.53 9.47 5.26
C SER A 123 6.82 7.97 5.36
N VAL A 124 7.51 7.41 4.37
CA VAL A 124 8.05 6.05 4.41
C VAL A 124 9.56 6.16 4.18
N GLY A 125 10.34 6.03 5.26
CA GLY A 125 11.76 6.39 5.22
C GLY A 125 11.94 7.84 4.79
N SER A 126 12.72 8.08 3.74
CA SER A 126 12.93 9.42 3.15
C SER A 126 11.87 9.83 2.11
N ALA A 127 10.99 8.92 1.69
CA ALA A 127 9.98 9.20 0.70
C ALA A 127 8.70 9.77 1.34
N ILE A 128 7.98 10.60 0.59
CA ILE A 128 6.67 11.14 1.00
C ILE A 128 5.63 10.61 0.01
N LEU A 129 4.62 9.92 0.53
CA LEU A 129 3.47 9.43 -0.21
C LEU A 129 2.28 10.36 0.04
N GLY A 130 1.53 10.71 -1.00
CA GLY A 130 0.32 11.50 -0.89
C GLY A 130 -0.92 10.68 -1.25
N LEU A 131 -1.97 10.80 -0.43
CA LEU A 131 -3.29 10.26 -0.76
C LEU A 131 -3.95 11.16 -1.81
N PRO A 132 -4.32 10.64 -2.99
CA PRO A 132 -5.04 11.37 -4.00
C PRO A 132 -6.50 11.63 -3.59
N PRO A 133 -7.21 12.53 -4.29
CA PRO A 133 -8.63 12.79 -4.08
C PRO A 133 -9.53 11.55 -4.26
N THR A 134 -9.05 10.55 -5.01
CA THR A 134 -9.71 9.27 -5.20
C THR A 134 -9.13 8.25 -4.19
N ASN A 135 -9.97 7.71 -3.31
CA ASN A 135 -9.53 6.92 -2.15
C ASN A 135 -8.79 5.61 -2.49
N HIS A 136 -8.08 5.09 -1.48
CA HIS A 136 -7.44 3.77 -1.33
C HIS A 136 -6.08 3.53 -1.99
N THR A 137 -5.45 4.54 -2.60
CA THR A 137 -4.11 4.34 -3.18
C THR A 137 -3.21 5.55 -2.94
N LEU A 138 -1.90 5.42 -3.13
CA LEU A 138 -0.91 6.47 -2.87
C LEU A 138 -0.10 6.81 -4.12
N ALA A 139 0.35 8.06 -4.19
CA ALA A 139 1.32 8.53 -5.18
C ALA A 139 2.59 9.05 -4.49
N ALA A 140 3.76 8.69 -5.01
CA ALA A 140 5.03 9.24 -4.55
C ALA A 140 5.11 10.74 -4.88
N ARG A 141 5.64 11.53 -3.94
CA ARG A 141 5.85 12.96 -4.11
C ARG A 141 7.28 13.32 -3.77
N SER A 142 7.85 14.27 -4.52
CA SER A 142 9.15 14.87 -4.19
C SER A 142 9.07 15.68 -2.89
N SER A 143 10.12 15.67 -2.08
CA SER A 143 10.25 16.41 -0.82
C SER A 143 10.45 17.93 -0.98
N LEU A 144 10.08 18.52 -2.11
CA LEU A 144 10.16 19.97 -2.28
C LEU A 144 9.14 20.64 -1.35
N PRO A 145 9.56 21.61 -0.51
CA PRO A 145 8.60 22.37 0.27
C PRO A 145 7.68 23.09 -0.71
N ASP A 146 6.38 23.00 -0.48
CA ASP A 146 5.39 23.82 -1.18
C ASP A 146 5.82 25.28 -1.04
N LEU A 147 6.41 25.85 -2.10
CA LEU A 147 6.67 27.27 -2.20
C LEU A 147 5.31 27.95 -2.27
N VAL A 148 4.84 28.39 -1.10
CA VAL A 148 3.72 29.32 -0.99
C VAL A 148 4.08 30.55 -1.83
N PRO A 149 3.32 30.89 -2.89
CA PRO A 149 3.51 32.18 -3.52
C PRO A 149 2.90 33.24 -2.60
N THR A 150 3.73 34.17 -2.12
CA THR A 150 3.27 35.48 -1.64
C THR A 150 4.22 36.58 -2.14
N PRO A 151 3.74 37.82 -2.26
CA PRO A 151 2.36 38.31 -2.11
C PRO A 151 1.62 38.57 -3.43
#